data_AF-A0A367MBP9-F1
#
_entry.id   AF-A0A367MBP9-F1
#
_cell.length_a   1.000
_cell.length_b   1.000
_cell.length_c   1.000
_cell.angle_alpha   90.00
_cell.angle_beta   90.00
_cell.angle_gamma   90.00
#
_symmetry.space_group_name_H-M   'P 1'
#
loop_
_entity.id
_entity.type
_entity.pdbx_description
1 polymer ?
#
loop_
_entity_poly.entity_id
_entity_poly.type
_entity_poly.pdbx_seq_one_letter_code
_entity_poly.pdbx_strand_id
1 'polypeptide(L)' 'MRLLIVSDAWLPQVNGVVTSLLALQRELELLGHQVRVLSPADFRCLPCPSSGSYPLLRAHD' A
#
# COMPACT_ATOMS: atom_id res chain seq x y z
N MET A 1 -6.32 7.75 19.34
CA MET A 1 -4.93 8.25 19.08
C MET A 1 -4.81 8.71 17.64
N ARG A 2 -3.69 9.31 17.24
CA ARG A 2 -3.40 9.65 15.83
C ARG A 2 -2.40 8.65 15.29
N LEU A 3 -2.80 7.89 14.28
CA LEU A 3 -2.02 6.81 13.67
C LEU A 3 -1.75 7.13 12.21
N LEU A 4 -0.50 6.96 11.79
CA LEU A 4 -0.08 7.08 10.39
C LEU A 4 0.42 5.71 9.92
N ILE A 5 -0.26 5.14 8.94
CA ILE A 5 0.18 3.93 8.25
C ILE A 5 0.95 4.36 7.00
N VAL A 6 2.13 3.82 6.79
CA VAL A 6 2.92 4.05 5.58
C VAL A 6 2.96 2.73 4.81
N SER A 7 2.51 2.73 3.55
CA SER A 7 2.45 1.53 2.72
C SER A 7 2.77 1.86 1.27
N ASP A 8 3.58 1.03 0.63
CA ASP A 8 3.82 1.07 -0.81
C ASP A 8 2.66 0.45 -1.62
N ALA A 9 1.86 -0.41 -0.98
CA ALA A 9 0.63 -0.97 -1.51
C ALA A 9 -0.59 -0.24 -0.92
N TRP A 10 -1.24 0.58 -1.74
CA TRP A 10 -2.47 1.30 -1.38
C TRP A 10 -3.44 1.40 -2.56
N LEU A 11 -4.64 1.93 -2.31
CA LEU A 11 -5.62 2.21 -3.35
C LEU A 11 -5.01 3.05 -4.49
N PRO A 12 -5.34 2.77 -5.76
CA PRO A 12 -6.38 1.85 -6.24
C PRO A 12 -5.97 0.38 -6.40
N GLN A 13 -4.76 -0.03 -5.96
CA GLN A 13 -4.30 -1.41 -6.09
C GLN A 13 -5.23 -2.39 -5.36
N VAL A 14 -5.56 -3.51 -6.01
CA VAL A 14 -6.36 -4.59 -5.40
C VAL A 14 -5.47 -5.79 -5.18
N ASN A 15 -5.06 -6.00 -3.93
CA ASN A 15 -4.28 -7.15 -3.49
C ASN A 15 -4.61 -7.51 -2.02
N GLY A 16 -4.00 -8.59 -1.52
CA GLY A 16 -4.20 -9.03 -0.14
C GLY A 16 -3.76 -7.99 0.90
N VAL A 17 -2.68 -7.25 0.64
CA VAL A 17 -2.13 -6.24 1.54
C VAL A 17 -3.11 -5.06 1.70
N VAL A 18 -3.60 -4.51 0.60
CA VAL A 18 -4.57 -3.40 0.62
C VAL A 18 -5.84 -3.83 1.34
N THR A 19 -6.32 -5.05 1.09
CA THR A 19 -7.50 -5.61 1.79
C THR A 19 -7.29 -5.68 3.30
N SER A 20 -6.13 -6.19 3.75
CA SER A 20 -5.80 -6.26 5.17
C SER A 20 -5.65 -4.89 5.82
N LEU A 21 -5.01 -3.93 5.14
CA LEU A 21 -4.83 -2.57 5.66
C LEU A 21 -6.16 -1.81 5.75
N LEU A 22 -7.08 -1.99 4.79
CA LEU A 22 -8.42 -1.41 4.86
C LEU A 22 -9.22 -1.97 6.04
N ALA A 23 -9.15 -3.28 6.28
CA ALA A 23 -9.78 -3.89 7.44
C ALA A 23 -9.19 -3.35 8.74
N LEU A 24 -7.87 -3.26 8.84
CA LEU A 24 -7.18 -2.69 10.00
C LEU A 24 -7.57 -1.23 10.24
N GLN A 25 -7.55 -0.39 9.20
CA GLN A 25 -7.95 1.02 9.30
C GLN A 25 -9.37 1.13 9.86
N ARG A 26 -10.32 0.37 9.32
CA ARG A 26 -11.71 0.35 9.76
C ARG A 26 -11.82 -0.01 11.25
N GLU A 27 -11.19 -1.08 11.69
CA GLU A 27 -11.27 -1.49 13.10
C GLU A 27 -10.64 -0.45 14.05
N LEU A 28 -9.51 0.16 13.66
CA LEU A 28 -8.88 1.23 14.44
C LEU A 28 -9.76 2.49 14.52
N GLU A 29 -10.43 2.85 13.44
CA GLU A 29 -11.40 3.96 13.42
C GLU A 29 -12.60 3.67 14.31
N LEU A 30 -13.12 2.44 14.30
CA LEU A 30 -14.19 1.99 15.21
C LEU A 30 -13.79 2.06 16.68
N LEU A 31 -12.52 1.83 16.99
CA LEU A 31 -11.94 2.01 18.33
C LEU A 31 -11.67 3.49 18.69
N GLY A 32 -12.09 4.43 17.85
CA GLY A 32 -11.97 5.87 18.11
C GLY A 32 -10.58 6.44 17.81
N HIS A 33 -9.79 5.78 16.95
CA HIS A 33 -8.51 6.31 16.49
C HIS A 33 -8.65 7.07 15.17
N GLN A 34 -7.89 8.16 15.03
CA GLN A 34 -7.76 8.84 13.76
C GLN A 34 -6.63 8.17 12.98
N VAL A 35 -6.96 7.53 11.88
CA VAL A 35 -6.00 6.83 11.03
C VAL A 35 -5.85 7.59 9.73
N ARG A 36 -4.61 7.76 9.27
CA ARG A 36 -4.32 8.16 7.89
C ARG A 36 -3.34 7.20 7.27
N VAL A 37 -3.47 7.02 5.96
CA VAL A 37 -2.52 6.24 5.17
C VAL A 37 -1.74 7.18 4.27
N LEU A 38 -0.42 6.97 4.23
CA LEU A 38 0.51 7.65 3.36
C LEU A 38 1.08 6.62 2.37
N SER A 39 0.90 6.89 1.08
CA SER A 39 1.36 6.03 0.00
C SER A 39 2.29 6.78 -0.95
N PRO A 40 3.25 6.11 -1.61
CA PRO A 40 4.00 6.69 -2.72
C PRO A 40 3.10 7.28 -3.82
N ALA A 41 1.88 6.74 -4.00
CA ALA A 41 0.91 7.26 -4.96
C ALA A 41 0.49 8.72 -4.67
N ASP A 42 0.67 9.20 -3.44
CA ASP A 42 0.38 10.58 -3.04
C ASP A 42 1.46 11.58 -3.53
N PHE A 43 2.57 11.08 -4.09
CA PHE A 43 3.71 11.89 -4.52
C PHE A 43 4.10 11.62 -5.97
N ARG A 44 4.81 12.57 -6.57
CA ARG A 44 5.46 12.33 -7.86
C ARG A 44 6.61 11.34 -7.64
N CYS A 45 6.45 10.12 -8.14
CA CYS A 45 7.52 9.14 -8.17
C CYS A 45 8.25 9.17 -9.52
N LEU A 46 9.58 9.17 -9.48
CA LEU A 46 10.38 8.81 -10.64
C LEU A 46 10.47 7.28 -10.70
N PRO A 47 10.24 6.65 -11.86
CA PRO A 47 10.52 5.24 -12.00
C PRO A 47 11.99 4.99 -11.67
N CYS A 48 12.28 3.89 -10.99
CA CYS A 48 13.64 3.55 -10.64
C CYS A 48 14.49 3.47 -11.93
N PRO A 49 15.68 4.08 -12.00
CA PRO A 49 16.51 4.14 -13.23
C PRO A 49 16.82 2.75 -13.80
N SER A 50 16.84 1.74 -12.93
CA SER A 50 17.05 0.33 -13.28
C SER A 50 15.76 -0.40 -13.64
N SER A 51 14.82 0.23 -14.36
CA SER A 51 13.68 -0.46 -14.99
C SER A 51 14.12 -1.43 -16.11
N GLY A 52 15.33 -1.99 -16.02
CA GLY A 52 15.77 -3.19 -16.71
C GLY A 52 15.78 -4.34 -15.72
N SER A 53 14.77 -5.22 -15.83
CA SER A 53 14.71 -6.57 -15.26
C SER A 53 14.28 -6.68 -13.78
N TYR A 54 12.97 -6.89 -13.55
CA TYR A 54 12.53 -7.85 -12.52
C TYR A 54 12.05 -9.11 -13.24
N PRO A 55 12.89 -10.14 -13.43
CA PRO A 55 12.49 -11.38 -14.09
C PRO A 55 11.88 -12.35 -13.06
N LEU A 56 10.83 -11.96 -12.35
CA LEU A 56 10.23 -12.84 -11.32
C LEU A 56 8.82 -13.35 -11.65
N LEU A 57 8.34 -13.18 -12.89
CA LEU A 57 7.13 -13.87 -13.36
C LEU A 57 7.36 -14.47 -14.76
N ARG A 58 8.26 -15.46 -14.81
CA ARG A 58 8.14 -16.57 -15.76
C ARG A 58 8.23 -17.88 -14.99
N ALA A 59 7.08 -18.28 -14.47
CA ALA A 59 6.76 -19.69 -14.25
C ALA A 59 5.40 -19.90 -14.94
N HIS A 60 5.45 -19.88 -16.27
CA HIS A 60 4.52 -20.63 -17.08
C HIS A 60 5.25 -21.96 -17.31
N ASP A 61 4.77 -23.02 -16.67
CA ASP A 61 4.74 -24.42 -17.13
C ASP A 61 4.02 -25.26 -16.06
#